data_AF-J1I6K3-F1
#
_entry.id   AF-J1I6K3-F1
#
_cell.length_a   1.000
_cell.length_b   1.000
_cell.length_c   1.000
_cell.angle_alpha   90.00
_cell.angle_beta   90.00
_cell.angle_gamma   90.00
#
_symmetry.space_group_name_H-M   'P 1'
#
loop_
_entity.id
_entity.type
_entity.pdbx_description
1 polymer ?
#
loop_
_entity_poly.entity_id
_entity_poly.type
_entity_poly.pdbx_seq_one_letter_code
_entity_poly.pdbx_strand_id
1 'polypeptide(L)'
;MKSNTALHLNLHHAISQQLLVAFRYNDQDDWRVVEPFCLGLTRANNWGLRAFQRSGPVGSKTSWKLFNLDKAQDLRVLSQQFSAEVREQYRVGDKQMQTIFRQLY
;
A
#
# COMPACT_ATOMS: atom_id res chain seq x y z
N MET A 1 18.60 4.42 6.35
CA MET A 1 17.28 3.85 6.06
C MET A 1 17.41 2.33 6.15
N LYS A 2 16.85 1.66 7.17
CA LYS A 2 16.94 0.19 7.26
C LYS A 2 16.08 -0.38 6.12
N SER A 3 16.72 -0.94 5.09
CA SER A 3 16.00 -1.55 3.97
C SER A 3 15.26 -2.79 4.48
N ASN A 4 13.93 -2.73 4.55
CA ASN A 4 13.11 -3.90 4.81
C ASN A 4 12.80 -4.60 3.48
N THR A 5 13.81 -5.25 2.90
CA THR A 5 13.76 -5.88 1.57
C THR A 5 12.57 -6.84 1.44
N ALA A 6 12.25 -7.60 2.48
CA ALA A 6 11.10 -8.52 2.50
C ALA A 6 9.77 -7.78 2.32
N LEU A 7 9.59 -6.62 2.99
CA LEU A 7 8.40 -5.80 2.85
C LEU A 7 8.20 -5.33 1.41
N HIS A 8 9.26 -4.84 0.77
CA HIS A 8 9.18 -4.34 -0.61
C HIS A 8 8.91 -5.47 -1.61
N LEU A 9 9.53 -6.64 -1.45
CA LEU A 9 9.28 -7.81 -2.28
C LEU A 9 7.82 -8.29 -2.14
N ASN A 10 7.30 -8.34 -0.91
CA ASN A 10 5.91 -8.70 -0.64
C ASN A 10 4.94 -7.73 -1.31
N LEU A 11 5.18 -6.42 -1.22
CA LEU A 11 4.37 -5.41 -1.90
C LEU A 11 4.47 -5.50 -3.42
N HIS A 12 5.67 -5.75 -3.95
CA HIS A 12 5.85 -5.96 -5.38
C HIS A 12 5.03 -7.15 -5.88
N HIS A 13 5.09 -8.28 -5.16
CA HIS A 13 4.30 -9.46 -5.44
C HIS A 13 2.79 -9.18 -5.33
N ALA A 14 2.35 -8.55 -4.23
CA ALA A 14 0.95 -8.25 -3.99
C ALA A 14 0.35 -7.32 -5.06
N ILE A 15 1.07 -6.27 -5.47
CA ILE A 15 0.63 -5.39 -6.57
C ILE A 15 0.55 -6.20 -7.88
N SER A 16 1.55 -7.03 -8.16
CA SER A 16 1.61 -7.83 -9.40
C SER A 16 0.50 -8.87 -9.52
N GLN A 17 0.00 -9.36 -8.39
CA GLN A 17 -1.05 -10.40 -8.33
C GLN A 17 -2.40 -9.83 -7.87
N GLN A 18 -2.49 -8.52 -7.70
CA GLN A 18 -3.65 -7.83 -7.14
C GLN A 18 -4.16 -8.50 -5.85
N LEU A 19 -3.24 -8.82 -4.94
CA LEU A 19 -3.54 -9.40 -3.64
C LEU A 19 -3.74 -8.31 -2.59
N LEU A 20 -4.70 -8.51 -1.69
CA LEU A 20 -4.87 -7.65 -0.52
C LEU A 20 -3.66 -7.76 0.39
N VAL A 21 -3.38 -6.67 1.10
CA VAL A 21 -2.31 -6.60 2.08
C VAL A 21 -2.88 -6.11 3.40
N ALA A 22 -2.47 -6.75 4.49
CA ALA A 22 -2.74 -6.32 5.84
C ALA A 22 -1.45 -5.85 6.53
N PHE A 23 -1.53 -4.79 7.32
CA PHE A 23 -0.40 -4.30 8.13
C PHE A 23 -0.90 -3.48 9.33
N ARG A 24 -0.04 -3.32 10.33
CA ARG A 24 -0.23 -2.37 11.43
C ARG A 24 0.32 -1.00 11.06
N TYR A 25 -0.33 0.08 11.46
CA TYR A 25 0.04 1.43 11.04
C TYR A 25 0.00 2.45 12.17
N ASN A 26 1.10 3.17 12.43
CA ASN A 26 1.35 4.00 13.63
C ASN A 26 1.48 3.18 14.92
N ASP A 27 0.43 2.42 15.30
CA ASP A 27 0.32 1.74 16.59
C ASP A 27 0.01 0.24 16.42
N GLN A 28 0.21 -0.52 17.50
CA GLN A 28 0.10 -1.99 17.48
C GLN A 28 -1.31 -2.52 17.20
N ASP A 29 -2.35 -1.74 17.49
CA ASP A 29 -3.75 -2.15 17.33
C ASP A 29 -4.40 -1.57 16.06
N ASP A 30 -3.67 -0.74 15.30
CA ASP A 30 -4.16 -0.09 14.09
C ASP A 30 -3.90 -0.98 12.86
N TRP A 31 -4.67 -2.06 12.75
CA TRP A 31 -4.66 -2.93 11.58
C TRP A 31 -5.39 -2.29 10.41
N ARG A 32 -4.76 -2.31 9.24
CA ARG A 32 -5.30 -1.87 7.95
C ARG A 32 -5.37 -3.06 7.01
N VAL A 33 -6.43 -3.16 6.22
CA VAL A 33 -6.50 -4.04 5.03
C VAL A 33 -6.70 -3.17 3.80
N VAL A 34 -5.81 -3.34 2.83
CA VAL A 34 -5.74 -2.47 1.66
C VAL A 34 -5.56 -3.25 0.36
N GLU A 35 -6.00 -2.62 -0.72
CA GLU A 35 -5.68 -2.98 -2.09
C GLU A 35 -4.43 -2.16 -2.50
N PRO A 36 -3.24 -2.75 -2.62
CA PRO A 36 -2.02 -2.02 -3.00
C PRO A 36 -1.98 -1.72 -4.50
N PHE A 37 -1.70 -0.47 -4.88
CA PHE A 37 -1.66 -0.04 -6.28
C PHE A 37 -0.30 0.48 -6.72
N CYS A 38 0.44 1.22 -5.88
CA CYS A 38 1.75 1.75 -6.26
C CYS A 38 2.69 1.85 -5.05
N LEU A 39 3.89 1.27 -5.21
CA LEU A 39 5.03 1.33 -4.30
C LEU A 39 6.08 2.28 -4.87
N GLY A 40 6.47 3.27 -4.09
CA GLY A 40 7.40 4.31 -4.52
C GLY A 40 8.15 4.97 -3.37
N LEU A 41 9.14 5.80 -3.71
CA LEU A 41 9.62 6.87 -2.84
C LEU A 41 8.78 8.11 -3.10
N THR A 42 8.25 8.70 -2.03
CA THR A 42 7.45 9.93 -2.14
C THR A 42 8.34 11.16 -2.35
N ARG A 43 7.73 12.31 -2.66
CA ARG A 43 8.44 13.61 -2.69
C ARG A 43 9.06 14.02 -1.35
N ALA A 44 8.61 13.44 -0.23
CA ALA A 44 9.20 13.65 1.09
C ALA A 44 10.36 12.67 1.38
N ASN A 45 10.79 11.91 0.36
CA ASN A 45 11.91 10.96 0.41
C ASN A 45 11.75 9.83 1.45
N ASN A 46 10.49 9.41 1.67
CA ASN A 46 10.15 8.24 2.48
C ASN A 46 9.44 7.19 1.62
N TRP A 47 9.42 5.93 2.06
CA TRP A 47 8.71 4.87 1.35
C TRP A 47 7.20 5.07 1.43
N GLY A 48 6.54 5.00 0.28
CA GLY A 48 5.11 5.25 0.11
C GLY A 48 4.39 4.08 -0.55
N LEU A 49 3.17 3.82 -0.09
CA LEU A 49 2.22 2.90 -0.73
C LEU A 49 0.91 3.63 -1.04
N ARG A 50 0.62 3.85 -2.32
CA ARG A 50 -0.74 4.19 -2.77
C ARG A 50 -1.59 2.94 -2.70
N ALA A 51 -2.68 3.01 -1.94
CA ALA A 51 -3.58 1.90 -1.75
C ALA A 51 -5.02 2.38 -1.58
N PHE A 52 -5.98 1.51 -1.90
CA PHE A 52 -7.37 1.71 -1.48
C PHE A 52 -7.61 0.98 -0.17
N GLN A 53 -7.94 1.71 0.90
CA GLN A 53 -8.21 1.12 2.20
C GLN A 53 -9.61 0.49 2.20
N ARG A 54 -9.69 -0.81 2.48
CA ARG A 54 -10.96 -1.54 2.64
C ARG A 54 -11.45 -1.54 4.08
N SER A 55 -10.52 -1.69 5.02
CA SER A 55 -10.82 -1.65 6.45
C SER A 55 -9.65 -1.03 7.23
N GLY A 56 -9.98 -0.55 8.43
CA GLY A 56 -9.05 -0.02 9.41
C GLY A 56 -9.74 0.11 10.77
N PRO A 57 -9.08 0.67 11.79
CA PRO A 57 -9.70 0.99 13.07
C PRO A 57 -10.98 1.82 12.96
N VAL A 58 -11.75 1.80 14.04
CA VAL A 58 -13.03 2.49 14.19
C VAL A 58 -12.93 3.95 13.74
N GLY A 59 -13.87 4.39 12.91
CA GLY A 59 -13.91 5.74 12.36
C GLY A 59 -13.04 5.97 11.12
N SER A 60 -12.24 4.98 10.71
CA SER A 60 -11.44 5.11 9.48
C SER A 60 -12.29 4.93 8.22
N LYS A 61 -12.02 5.74 7.20
CA LYS A 61 -12.80 5.79 5.96
C LYS A 61 -12.24 4.86 4.89
N THR A 62 -13.11 4.07 4.28
CA THR A 62 -12.86 3.30 3.06
C THR A 62 -12.61 4.25 1.89
N SER A 63 -11.35 4.41 1.51
CA SER A 63 -10.92 5.44 0.56
C SER A 63 -9.49 5.22 0.10
N TRP A 64 -9.09 5.92 -0.97
CA TRP A 64 -7.70 6.05 -1.38
C TRP A 64 -6.84 6.70 -0.31
N LYS A 65 -5.66 6.14 -0.07
CA LYS A 65 -4.67 6.63 0.88
C LYS A 65 -3.27 6.52 0.30
N LEU A 66 -2.40 7.42 0.74
CA LEU A 66 -0.95 7.29 0.60
C LEU A 66 -0.41 6.94 1.99
N PHE A 67 0.01 5.70 2.18
CA PHE A 67 0.58 5.23 3.44
C PHE A 67 2.08 5.49 3.46
N ASN A 68 2.59 5.96 4.60
CA ASN A 68 4.03 6.02 4.86
C ASN A 68 4.49 4.64 5.38
N LEU A 69 5.24 3.89 4.57
CA LEU A 69 5.67 2.54 4.92
C LEU A 69 6.67 2.49 6.08
N ASP A 70 7.32 3.61 6.42
CA ASP A 70 8.16 3.68 7.62
C ASP A 70 7.33 3.54 8.91
N LYS A 71 6.02 3.76 8.83
CA LYS A 71 5.05 3.58 9.93
C LYS A 71 4.32 2.23 9.87
N ALA A 72 4.56 1.45 8.82
CA ALA A 72 3.92 0.16 8.64
C ALA A 72 4.74 -0.94 9.33
N GLN A 73 4.05 -1.84 10.02
CA GLN A 73 4.64 -2.99 10.70
C GLN A 73 3.83 -4.26 10.37
N ASP A 74 4.46 -5.42 10.49
CA ASP A 74 3.84 -6.74 10.27
C ASP A 74 3.04 -6.85 8.97
N LEU A 75 3.65 -6.42 7.86
CA LEU A 75 3.02 -6.51 6.55
C LEU A 75 2.83 -7.98 6.14
N ARG A 76 1.59 -8.33 5.80
CA ARG A 76 1.17 -9.65 5.36
C ARG A 76 0.46 -9.54 4.01
N VAL A 77 0.91 -10.33 3.05
CA VAL A 77 0.15 -10.55 1.81
C VAL A 77 -0.95 -11.55 2.13
N LEU A 78 -2.19 -11.22 1.78
CA LEU A 78 -3.34 -12.10 1.96
C LEU A 78 -3.57 -12.91 0.68
N SER A 79 -4.24 -14.06 0.79
CA SER A 79 -4.63 -14.86 -0.38
C SER A 79 -5.80 -14.25 -1.17
N GLN A 80 -6.50 -13.28 -0.59
CA GLN A 80 -7.65 -12.62 -1.21
C GLN A 80 -7.18 -11.64 -2.28
N GLN A 81 -7.75 -11.75 -3.48
CA GLN A 81 -7.51 -10.82 -4.58
C GLN A 81 -8.49 -9.65 -4.57
N PHE A 82 -8.16 -8.59 -5.32
CA PHE A 82 -9.05 -7.49 -5.65
C PHE A 82 -9.06 -7.19 -7.15
N SER A 83 -10.21 -6.78 -7.68
CA SER A 83 -10.35 -6.35 -9.06
C SER A 83 -10.09 -4.85 -9.17
N ALA A 84 -8.92 -4.48 -9.67
CA ALA A 84 -8.52 -3.08 -9.78
C ALA A 84 -9.34 -2.28 -10.79
N GLU A 85 -9.95 -2.94 -11.78
CA GLU A 85 -10.87 -2.33 -12.73
C GLU A 85 -12.08 -1.64 -12.07
N VAL A 86 -12.47 -2.07 -10.87
CA VAL A 86 -13.55 -1.45 -10.08
C VAL A 86 -13.10 -0.10 -9.47
N ARG A 87 -11.81 0.22 -9.53
CA ARG A 87 -11.19 1.40 -8.91
C ARG A 87 -10.84 2.46 -9.95
N GLU A 88 -11.86 2.95 -10.67
CA GLU A 88 -11.76 3.90 -11.80
C GLU A 88 -10.97 5.20 -11.51
N GLN A 89 -10.79 5.55 -10.24
CA GLN A 89 -10.07 6.77 -9.82
C GLN A 89 -8.55 6.60 -9.76
N TYR A 90 -8.03 5.39 -9.92
CA TYR A 90 -6.59 5.18 -9.93
C TYR A 90 -5.97 5.74 -11.21
N ARG A 91 -4.84 6.44 -11.07
CA ARG A 91 -4.06 6.97 -12.20
C ARG A 91 -2.61 6.52 -12.06
N VAL A 92 -2.06 5.95 -13.12
CA VAL A 92 -0.64 5.60 -13.23
C VAL A 92 0.23 6.84 -13.10
N GLY A 93 1.48 6.67 -12.66
CA GLY A 93 2.39 7.79 -12.46
C GLY A 93 1.92 8.70 -11.33
N ASP A 94 1.65 8.11 -10.15
CA ASP A 94 1.19 8.85 -8.98
C ASP A 94 2.09 10.07 -8.71
N LYS A 95 1.51 11.27 -8.85
CA LYS A 95 2.25 12.54 -8.76
C LYS A 95 2.87 12.78 -7.40
N GLN A 96 2.41 12.10 -6.35
CA GLN A 96 3.00 12.17 -5.01
C GLN A 96 4.26 11.31 -4.86
N MET A 97 4.53 10.41 -5.81
CA MET A 97 5.77 9.66 -5.90
C MET A 97 6.83 10.42 -6.71
N GLN A 98 8.06 10.43 -6.21
CA GLN A 98 9.24 10.88 -6.95
C GLN A 98 9.83 9.74 -7.80
N THR A 99 9.85 8.53 -7.23
CA THR A 99 10.32 7.32 -7.92
C THR A 99 9.32 6.21 -7.67
N ILE A 100 8.89 5.55 -8.74
CA ILE A 100 7.96 4.42 -8.68
C ILE A 100 8.77 3.14 -8.92
N PHE A 101 8.69 2.20 -7.99
CA PHE A 101 9.36 0.89 -8.10
C PHE A 101 8.41 -0.17 -8.62
N ARG A 102 7.12 -0.08 -8.26
CA ARG A 102 6.07 -0.94 -8.79
C ARG A 102 4.76 -0.20 -8.79
N GLN A 103 4.00 -0.29 -9.88
CA GLN A 103 2.62 0.14 -9.92
C GLN A 103 1.77 -0.88 -10.69
N LEU A 104 0.47 -0.85 -10.44
CA LEU A 104 -0.50 -1.55 -11.25
C LEU A 104 -0.74 -0.74 -12.52
N TYR A 105 -0.56 -1.37 -13.69
CA TYR A 105 -0.54 -0.78 -15.04
C TYR A 105 0.67 0.11 -15.37
#